data_AF-A0A1U7NR24-F1
#
_entry.id   AF-A0A1U7NR24-F1
#
_cell.length_a   1.000
_cell.length_b   1.000
_cell.length_c   1.000
_cell.angle_alpha   90.00
_cell.angle_beta   90.00
_cell.angle_gamma   90.00
#
_symmetry.space_group_name_H-M   'P 1'
#
loop_
_entity.id
_entity.type
_entity.pdbx_description
1 polymer ?
#
loop_
_entity_poly.entity_id
_entity_poly.type
_entity_poly.pdbx_seq_one_letter_code
_entity_poly.pdbx_strand_id
1 'polypeptide(L)'
;MYLIQTLKEGPVAACYKARVAEAAVAALQSLYPGQKVWYGPASCARVNETGVEMLNCLQETEIVTAWRVSLRREENGVREFVYPNRRTLRGLVRVTVWGQPDDLMAEAHSEAAARSLAQHGLTDLPLRFAVGDLPGV
;
A
#
# COMPACT_ATOMS: atom_id res chain seq x y z
N MET A 1 1.29 -16.79 -13.77
CA MET A 1 1.58 -15.74 -12.77
C MET A 1 1.73 -16.41 -11.42
N TYR A 2 2.25 -15.70 -10.44
CA TYR A 2 2.41 -16.19 -9.07
C TYR A 2 1.62 -15.30 -8.13
N LEU A 3 0.83 -15.94 -7.27
CA LEU A 3 0.11 -15.28 -6.19
C LEU A 3 0.85 -15.53 -4.88
N ILE A 4 1.20 -14.45 -4.19
CA ILE A 4 1.90 -14.45 -2.92
C ILE A 4 0.85 -14.40 -1.81
N GLN A 5 0.99 -15.29 -0.84
CA GLN A 5 0.01 -15.53 0.22
C GLN A 5 0.69 -15.51 1.58
N THR A 6 -0.02 -14.97 2.57
CA THR A 6 0.28 -15.14 3.99
C THR A 6 -0.82 -15.97 4.63
N LEU A 7 -0.49 -16.73 5.68
CA LEU A 7 -1.49 -17.52 6.41
C LEU A 7 -2.56 -16.66 7.05
N LYS A 8 -2.18 -15.46 7.52
CA LYS A 8 -3.04 -14.59 8.31
C LYS A 8 -3.95 -13.71 7.45
N GLU A 9 -3.45 -13.18 6.34
CA GLU A 9 -4.13 -12.18 5.52
C GLU A 9 -4.63 -12.76 4.18
N GLY A 10 -4.19 -13.97 3.82
CA GLY A 10 -4.49 -14.57 2.54
C GLY A 10 -3.63 -13.97 1.41
N PRO A 11 -4.18 -13.78 0.20
CA PRO A 11 -3.46 -13.17 -0.92
C PRO A 11 -3.03 -11.73 -0.61
N VAL A 12 -1.74 -11.42 -0.75
CA VAL A 12 -1.19 -10.07 -0.45
C VAL A 12 -0.61 -9.37 -1.68
N ALA A 13 -0.15 -10.13 -2.67
CA ALA A 13 0.47 -9.59 -3.87
C ALA A 13 0.45 -10.64 -5.00
N ALA A 14 0.61 -10.19 -6.23
CA ALA A 14 0.84 -11.05 -7.38
C ALA A 14 2.09 -10.61 -8.16
N CYS A 15 2.65 -11.47 -9.00
CA CYS A 15 3.68 -11.09 -9.96
C CYS A 15 3.74 -12.04 -11.16
N TYR A 16 4.39 -11.61 -12.24
CA TYR A 16 4.57 -12.45 -13.42
C TYR A 16 5.77 -13.41 -13.32
N LYS A 17 6.82 -13.03 -12.59
CA LYS A 17 8.13 -13.70 -12.62
C LYS A 17 8.41 -14.41 -11.29
N ALA A 18 8.80 -15.68 -11.33
CA ALA A 18 9.11 -16.48 -10.14
C ALA A 18 10.14 -15.80 -9.22
N ARG A 19 11.23 -15.26 -9.80
CA ARG A 19 12.26 -14.52 -9.06
C ARG A 19 11.72 -13.34 -8.24
N VAL A 20 10.65 -12.69 -8.70
CA VAL A 20 10.00 -11.58 -7.96
C VAL A 20 9.17 -12.15 -6.82
N ALA A 21 8.47 -13.27 -7.05
CA ALA A 21 7.73 -13.96 -6.00
C ALA A 21 8.65 -14.45 -4.87
N GLU A 22 9.79 -15.07 -5.22
CA GLU A 22 10.80 -15.54 -4.29
C GLU A 22 11.36 -14.40 -3.43
N ALA A 23 11.75 -13.29 -4.07
CA ALA A 23 12.25 -12.11 -3.37
C ALA A 23 11.18 -11.50 -2.45
N ALA A 24 9.93 -11.39 -2.91
CA ALA A 24 8.82 -10.88 -2.11
C ALA A 24 8.53 -11.77 -0.88
N VAL A 25 8.53 -13.10 -1.06
CA VAL A 25 8.34 -14.04 0.06
C VAL A 25 9.47 -13.91 1.08
N ALA A 26 10.73 -13.87 0.63
CA ALA A 26 11.87 -13.70 1.54
C ALA A 26 11.78 -12.39 2.33
N ALA A 27 11.43 -11.29 1.67
CA ALA A 27 11.24 -10.00 2.31
C ALA A 27 10.09 -10.01 3.33
N LEU A 28 8.92 -10.56 2.97
CA LEU A 28 7.76 -10.67 3.86
C LEU A 28 8.03 -11.57 5.07
N GLN A 29 8.76 -12.67 4.91
CA GLN A 29 9.17 -13.54 6.02
C GLN A 29 10.07 -12.80 7.02
N SER A 30 10.94 -11.91 6.53
CA SER A 30 11.77 -11.08 7.41
C SER A 30 10.99 -9.98 8.14
N LEU A 31 9.89 -9.49 7.54
CA LEU A 31 8.98 -8.51 8.15
C LEU A 31 8.08 -9.14 9.22
N TYR A 32 7.64 -10.37 8.99
CA TYR A 32 6.66 -11.06 9.82
C TYR A 32 7.23 -12.39 10.33
N PRO A 33 8.22 -12.37 11.24
CA PRO A 33 8.82 -13.59 11.77
C PRO A 33 7.74 -14.49 12.39
N GLY A 34 7.75 -15.77 12.02
CA GLY A 34 6.79 -16.77 12.49
C GLY A 34 5.49 -16.85 11.67
N GLN A 35 5.26 -15.95 10.71
CA GLN A 35 4.16 -16.13 9.75
C GLN A 35 4.57 -17.02 8.58
N LYS A 36 3.68 -17.92 8.18
CA LYS A 36 3.87 -18.69 6.96
C LYS A 36 3.55 -17.79 5.76
N VAL A 37 4.54 -17.58 4.91
CA VAL A 37 4.44 -16.85 3.65
C VAL A 37 4.92 -17.76 2.52
N TRP A 38 4.16 -17.85 1.43
CA TRP A 38 4.49 -18.67 0.27
C TRP A 38 3.96 -18.03 -1.01
N TYR A 39 4.40 -18.53 -2.16
CA TYR A 39 3.81 -18.21 -3.44
C TYR A 39 3.41 -19.47 -4.18
N GLY A 40 2.45 -19.36 -5.08
CA GLY A 40 2.02 -20.47 -5.94
C GLY A 40 1.55 -19.96 -7.30
N PRO A 41 1.55 -20.82 -8.32
CA PRO A 41 1.02 -20.46 -9.63
C PRO A 41 -0.47 -20.10 -9.53
N ALA A 42 -0.87 -19.05 -10.23
CA ALA A 42 -2.26 -18.59 -10.31
C ALA A 42 -2.61 -18.13 -11.73
N SER A 43 -3.89 -18.30 -12.08
CA SER A 43 -4.47 -17.78 -13.33
C SER A 43 -4.71 -16.27 -13.24
N CYS A 44 -4.85 -15.62 -14.41
CA CYS A 44 -5.19 -14.19 -14.46
C CYS A 44 -6.54 -13.88 -13.85
N ALA A 45 -7.55 -14.72 -14.10
CA ALA A 45 -8.86 -14.59 -13.47
C ALA A 45 -8.74 -14.60 -11.94
N ARG A 46 -7.99 -15.56 -11.38
CA ARG A 46 -7.83 -15.69 -9.93
C ARG A 46 -7.14 -14.49 -9.30
N VAL A 47 -6.09 -13.96 -9.93
CA VAL A 47 -5.41 -12.77 -9.41
C VAL A 47 -6.32 -11.55 -9.47
N ASN A 48 -7.07 -11.37 -10.56
CA ASN A 48 -8.00 -10.25 -10.71
C ASN A 48 -9.11 -10.28 -9.64
N GLU A 49 -9.65 -11.47 -9.30
CA GLU A 49 -10.63 -11.64 -8.23
C GLU A 49 -10.11 -11.18 -6.85
N THR A 50 -8.81 -11.33 -6.60
CA THR A 50 -8.22 -10.97 -5.31
C THR A 50 -7.97 -9.47 -5.14
N GLY A 51 -7.90 -8.71 -6.24
CA GLY A 51 -7.65 -7.27 -6.20
C GLY A 51 -6.29 -6.87 -5.60
N VAL A 52 -5.35 -7.82 -5.47
CA VAL A 52 -4.01 -7.57 -4.92
C VAL A 52 -3.13 -6.83 -5.90
N GLU A 53 -2.13 -6.13 -5.38
CA GLU A 53 -1.17 -5.39 -6.20
C GLU A 53 -0.25 -6.33 -6.99
N MET A 54 0.10 -5.92 -8.22
CA MET A 54 0.99 -6.66 -9.10
C MET A 54 2.42 -6.11 -8.98
N LEU A 55 3.32 -6.92 -8.43
CA LEU A 55 4.74 -6.62 -8.36
C LEU A 55 5.40 -6.92 -9.72
N ASN A 56 5.99 -5.89 -10.32
CA ASN A 56 6.53 -5.90 -11.68
C ASN A 56 8.04 -6.18 -11.71
N CYS A 57 8.77 -5.77 -10.67
CA CYS A 57 10.23 -5.81 -10.62
C CYS A 57 10.78 -6.15 -9.22
N LEU A 58 12.10 -6.38 -9.14
CA LEU A 58 12.75 -6.72 -7.87
C LEU A 58 12.78 -5.52 -6.90
N GLN A 59 12.87 -4.29 -7.42
CA GLN A 59 12.87 -3.07 -6.61
C GLN A 59 11.56 -2.91 -5.81
N GLU A 60 10.45 -3.41 -6.33
CA GLU A 60 9.16 -3.40 -5.63
C GLU A 60 9.10 -4.40 -4.46
N THR A 61 10.05 -5.33 -4.36
CA THR A 61 10.19 -6.27 -3.24
C THR A 61 11.07 -5.74 -2.10
N GLU A 62 11.65 -4.55 -2.27
CA GLU A 62 12.44 -3.92 -1.22
C GLU A 62 11.58 -3.57 -0.01
N ILE A 63 12.10 -3.84 1.18
CA ILE A 63 11.44 -3.45 2.42
C ILE A 63 11.63 -1.95 2.63
N VAL A 64 10.53 -1.23 2.71
CA VAL A 64 10.48 0.21 2.98
C VAL A 64 9.60 0.50 4.18
N THR A 65 9.74 1.69 4.74
CA THR A 65 8.73 2.25 5.63
C THR A 65 7.70 2.96 4.77
N ALA A 66 6.45 2.51 4.79
CA ALA A 66 5.33 3.27 4.29
C ALA A 66 5.09 4.45 5.22
N TRP A 67 5.17 5.65 4.67
CA TRP A 67 4.87 6.90 5.34
C TRP A 67 3.45 7.29 5.05
N ARG A 68 2.71 7.67 6.08
CA ARG A 68 1.37 8.21 5.94
C ARG A 68 1.45 9.73 5.97
N VAL A 69 0.69 10.35 5.08
CA VAL A 69 0.42 11.78 5.05
C VAL A 69 -1.06 12.00 5.33
N SER A 70 -1.39 12.99 6.15
CA SER A 70 -2.76 13.49 6.37
C SER A 70 -2.75 15.02 6.24
N LEU A 71 -3.71 15.55 5.48
CA LEU A 71 -4.00 16.97 5.38
C LEU A 71 -5.36 17.24 6.00
N ARG A 72 -5.38 18.07 7.03
CA ARG A 72 -6.60 18.49 7.73
C ARG A 72 -6.89 19.94 7.48
N ARG A 73 -8.13 20.26 7.07
CA ARG A 73 -8.62 21.63 7.01
C ARG A 73 -9.05 22.08 8.40
N GLU A 74 -8.42 23.12 8.90
CA GLU A 74 -8.72 23.80 10.16
C GLU A 74 -9.13 25.26 9.87
N GLU A 75 -9.72 25.97 10.84
CA GLU A 75 -10.18 27.37 10.66
C GLU A 75 -9.10 28.32 10.13
N ASN A 76 -7.82 28.02 10.43
CA ASN A 76 -6.66 28.85 10.06
C ASN A 76 -5.86 28.32 8.85
N GLY A 77 -6.38 27.34 8.11
CA GLY A 77 -5.74 26.80 6.90
C GLY A 77 -5.61 25.28 6.91
N VAL A 78 -4.65 24.77 6.13
CA VAL A 78 -4.40 23.32 6.01
C VAL A 78 -3.23 22.92 6.91
N ARG A 79 -3.42 21.89 7.74
CA ARG A 79 -2.39 21.31 8.58
C ARG A 79 -1.92 19.96 8.04
N GLU A 80 -0.61 19.82 7.90
CA GLU A 80 0.05 18.60 7.41
C GLU A 80 0.53 17.72 8.58
N PHE A 81 0.28 16.41 8.46
CA PHE A 81 0.81 15.38 9.34
C PHE A 81 1.51 14.31 8.50
N VAL A 82 2.83 14.18 8.63
CA VAL A 82 3.64 13.13 8.00
C VAL A 82 4.29 12.28 9.06
N TYR A 83 4.05 10.97 9.02
CA TYR A 83 4.55 10.05 10.04
C TYR A 83 4.79 8.64 9.48
N PRO A 84 5.72 7.87 10.10
CA PRO A 84 5.92 6.48 9.72
C PRO A 84 4.69 5.65 10.10
N ASN A 85 4.18 4.82 9.18
CA ASN A 85 2.99 4.00 9.41
C ASN A 85 3.34 2.53 9.64
N ARG A 86 3.87 1.85 8.61
CA ARG A 86 4.21 0.42 8.67
C ARG A 86 5.43 0.11 7.81
N ARG A 87 6.16 -0.96 8.13
CA ARG A 87 7.14 -1.52 7.21
C ARG A 87 6.45 -2.51 6.27
N THR A 88 6.73 -2.43 4.97
CA THR A 88 6.12 -3.26 3.93
C THR A 88 7.03 -3.32 2.70
N LEU A 89 6.61 -4.04 1.66
CA LEU A 89 7.29 -4.01 0.36
C LEU A 89 6.97 -2.72 -0.39
N ARG A 90 7.95 -2.16 -1.10
CA ARG A 90 7.81 -0.92 -1.87
C ARG A 90 6.61 -0.94 -2.82
N GLY A 91 6.42 -2.02 -3.57
CA GLY A 91 5.30 -2.16 -4.52
C GLY A 91 3.93 -2.30 -3.88
N LEU A 92 3.87 -2.52 -2.56
CA LEU A 92 2.60 -2.56 -1.81
C LEU A 92 2.24 -1.21 -1.20
N VAL A 93 3.08 -0.19 -1.36
CA VAL A 93 2.76 1.17 -0.93
C VAL A 93 1.99 1.85 -2.05
N ARG A 94 0.67 1.98 -1.86
CA ARG A 94 -0.19 2.67 -2.82
C ARG A 94 -0.17 4.17 -2.58
N VAL A 95 0.18 4.92 -3.61
CA VAL A 95 -0.09 6.36 -3.67
C VAL A 95 -1.54 6.54 -4.10
N THR A 96 -2.46 6.49 -3.13
CA THR A 96 -3.88 6.73 -3.35
C THR A 96 -4.40 7.61 -2.24
N VAL A 97 -5.37 8.48 -2.53
CA VAL A 97 -5.95 9.37 -1.53
C VAL A 97 -7.23 8.74 -1.00
N TRP A 98 -7.39 8.71 0.31
CA TRP A 98 -8.61 8.28 0.99
C TRP A 98 -8.90 9.20 2.18
N GLY A 99 -10.08 9.04 2.80
CA GLY A 99 -10.53 9.89 3.90
C GLY A 99 -11.67 10.82 3.50
N GLN A 100 -11.99 11.76 4.38
CA GLN A 100 -13.03 12.77 4.15
C GLN A 100 -12.43 13.98 3.41
N PRO A 101 -13.23 14.79 2.70
CA PRO A 101 -12.73 15.98 2.01
C PRO A 101 -11.90 16.94 2.89
N ASP A 102 -12.22 17.01 4.19
CA ASP A 102 -11.53 17.84 5.17
C ASP A 102 -10.41 17.12 5.95
N ASP A 103 -10.25 15.79 5.77
CA ASP A 103 -9.16 14.97 6.32
C ASP A 103 -8.70 13.95 5.27
N LEU A 104 -7.91 14.45 4.31
CA LEU A 104 -7.36 13.65 3.21
C LEU A 104 -6.10 12.93 3.67
N MET A 105 -5.99 11.64 3.35
CA MET A 105 -4.87 10.79 3.69
C MET A 105 -4.29 10.10 2.47
N ALA A 106 -2.97 9.89 2.46
CA ALA A 106 -2.31 9.01 1.50
C ALA A 106 -1.11 8.28 2.11
N GLU A 107 -0.54 7.35 1.35
CA GLU A 107 0.70 6.66 1.69
C GLU A 107 1.77 6.87 0.61
N ALA A 108 3.03 6.94 1.04
CA ALA A 108 4.19 7.04 0.18
C ALA A 108 5.33 6.14 0.69
N HIS A 109 6.20 5.70 -0.22
CA HIS A 109 7.27 4.76 0.11
C HIS A 109 8.50 5.43 0.76
N SER A 110 8.45 6.73 1.06
CA SER A 110 9.51 7.47 1.76
C SER A 110 8.95 8.76 2.37
N GLU A 111 9.66 9.31 3.37
CA GLU A 111 9.26 10.58 4.00
C GLU A 111 9.27 11.73 3.00
N ALA A 112 10.32 11.82 2.18
CA ALA A 112 10.43 12.87 1.15
C ALA A 112 9.26 12.82 0.16
N ALA A 113 8.88 11.61 -0.29
CA ALA A 113 7.72 11.43 -1.15
C ALA A 113 6.41 11.81 -0.42
N ALA A 114 6.24 11.44 0.86
CA ALA A 114 5.06 11.82 1.64
C ALA A 114 4.92 13.34 1.81
N ARG A 115 6.03 14.05 2.08
CA ARG A 115 6.05 15.52 2.16
C ARG A 115 5.76 16.17 0.82
N SER A 116 6.30 15.63 -0.27
CA SER A 116 5.98 16.10 -1.62
C SER A 116 4.48 15.93 -1.94
N LEU A 117 3.85 14.83 -1.50
CA LEU A 117 2.41 14.63 -1.66
C LEU A 117 1.60 15.65 -0.87
N ALA A 118 2.02 15.95 0.36
CA ALA A 118 1.38 16.96 1.20
C ALA A 118 1.37 18.35 0.56
N GLN A 119 2.50 18.73 -0.04
CA GLN A 119 2.71 20.08 -0.58
C GLN A 119 2.08 20.29 -1.95
N HIS A 120 2.02 19.24 -2.78
CA HIS A 120 1.75 19.40 -4.21
C HIS A 120 0.78 18.39 -4.83
N GLY A 121 0.38 17.33 -4.11
CA GLY A 121 -0.13 16.13 -4.77
C GLY A 121 -1.49 15.62 -4.32
N LEU A 122 -1.90 15.86 -3.07
CA LEU A 122 -3.08 15.18 -2.52
C LEU A 122 -4.41 15.55 -3.19
N THR A 123 -4.54 16.75 -3.78
CA THR A 123 -5.75 17.17 -4.51
C THR A 123 -5.82 16.61 -5.93
N ASP A 124 -4.68 16.26 -6.52
CA ASP A 124 -4.56 15.91 -7.94
C ASP A 124 -4.49 14.39 -8.15
N LEU A 125 -4.39 13.62 -7.06
CA LEU A 125 -4.37 12.17 -7.08
C LEU A 125 -5.77 11.57 -7.22
N PRO A 126 -5.89 10.36 -7.81
CA PRO A 126 -7.17 9.66 -7.88
C PRO A 126 -7.74 9.43 -6.48
N LEU A 127 -8.93 9.99 -6.24
CA LEU A 127 -9.65 9.88 -4.97
C LEU A 127 -10.34 8.52 -4.86
N ARG A 128 -10.06 7.79 -3.77
CA ARG A 128 -10.89 6.68 -3.30
C ARG A 128 -11.60 7.13 -2.03
N PHE A 129 -12.81 7.63 -2.16
CA PHE A 129 -13.66 7.88 -1.01
C PHE A 129 -13.90 6.56 -0.28
N ALA A 130 -13.62 6.53 1.02
CA ALA A 130 -14.06 5.44 1.89
C ALA A 130 -15.58 5.58 2.08
N VAL A 131 -16.35 5.14 1.09
CA VAL A 131 -17.79 4.92 1.27
C VAL A 131 -17.94 3.56 1.95
N GLY A 132 -17.86 3.57 3.27
CA GLY A 132 -18.08 2.41 4.12
C GLY A 132 -17.84 2.82 5.57
N ASP A 133 -18.91 2.83 6.37
CA ASP A 133 -18.94 3.04 7.83
C ASP A 133 -19.20 4.46 8.37
N LEU A 134 -20.15 5.20 7.78
CA LEU A 134 -21.01 6.08 8.57
C LEU A 134 -22.42 5.47 8.65
N PRO A 135 -22.79 4.79 9.74
CA PRO A 135 -24.20 4.65 10.07
C PRO A 135 -24.66 6.02 10.62
N GLY A 136 -25.44 6.79 9.85
CA GLY A 136 -26.11 7.97 10.38
C GLY A 136 -26.21 9.23 9.50
N VAL A 137 -26.37 9.10 8.18
CA VAL A 137 -27.07 10.14 7.40
C VAL A 137 -28.24 9.48 6.68
#